data_AF-C7FGW0-F1
#
_entry.id   AF-C7FGW0-F1
#
_cell.length_a   1.000
_cell.length_b   1.000
_cell.length_c   1.000
_cell.angle_alpha   90.00
_cell.angle_beta   90.00
_cell.angle_gamma   90.00
#
_symmetry.space_group_name_H-M   'P 1'
#
loop_
_entity.id
_entity.type
_entity.pdbx_description
1 polymer ?
#
loop_
_entity_poly.entity_id
_entity_poly.type
_entity_poly.pdbx_seq_one_letter_code
_entity_poly.pdbx_strand_id
1 'polypeptide(L)' 'TATAFNSVAHICRDVNYGWILRYIHANGASMFFICLYLHMGRGLYYGSYLY' A
#
# COMPACT_ATOMS: atom_id res chain seq x y z
N THR A 1 15.89 -8.91 17.57
CA THR A 1 15.14 -9.11 16.31
C THR A 1 13.74 -9.72 16.50
N ALA A 2 13.37 -10.27 17.66
CA ALA A 2 12.02 -10.84 17.88
C ALA A 2 10.88 -9.81 18.07
N THR A 3 11.21 -8.57 18.46
CA THR A 3 10.21 -7.55 18.86
C THR A 3 9.36 -7.02 17.70
N ALA A 4 9.92 -6.93 16.49
CA ALA A 4 9.20 -6.43 15.32
C ALA A 4 8.10 -7.39 14.85
N PHE A 5 8.39 -8.69 14.79
CA PHE A 5 7.38 -9.70 14.45
C PHE A 5 6.29 -9.77 15.51
N ASN A 6 6.66 -9.72 16.80
CA ASN A 6 5.70 -9.72 17.89
C ASN A 6 4.78 -8.49 17.87
N SER A 7 5.29 -7.33 17.45
CA SER A 7 4.50 -6.11 17.26
C SER A 7 3.44 -6.28 16.15
N VAL A 8 3.77 -6.89 15.02
CA VAL A 8 2.79 -7.18 13.95
C VAL A 8 1.76 -8.22 14.40
N ALA A 9 2.18 -9.22 15.19
CA ALA A 9 1.26 -10.20 15.77
C ALA A 9 0.26 -9.53 16.72
N HIS A 10 0.73 -8.62 17.58
CA HIS A 10 -0.11 -7.82 18.48
C HIS A 10 -1.10 -6.94 17.70
N ILE A 11 -0.67 -6.28 16.61
CA ILE A 11 -1.57 -5.50 15.74
C ILE A 11 -2.66 -6.39 15.12
N CYS A 12 -2.32 -7.62 14.72
CA CYS A 12 -3.30 -8.51 14.09
C CYS A 12 -4.32 -9.09 15.08
N ARG A 13 -3.93 -9.32 16.34
CA ARG A 13 -4.73 -10.08 17.31
C ARG A 13 -5.31 -9.24 18.44
N ASP A 14 -4.58 -8.25 18.91
CA ASP A 14 -4.88 -7.53 20.15
C ASP A 14 -5.38 -6.09 19.90
N VAL A 15 -5.16 -5.55 18.69
CA VAL A 15 -5.69 -4.25 18.27
C VAL A 15 -7.05 -4.41 17.59
N ASN A 16 -8.05 -3.63 18.03
CA ASN A 16 -9.38 -3.60 17.42
C ASN A 16 -9.29 -3.30 15.92
N TYR A 17 -9.86 -4.19 15.09
CA TYR A 17 -9.79 -4.14 13.63
C TYR A 17 -8.37 -4.06 13.04
N GLY A 18 -7.33 -4.35 13.82
CA GLY A 18 -5.95 -4.22 13.37
C GLY A 18 -5.60 -5.16 12.21
N TRP A 19 -6.25 -6.32 12.12
CA TRP A 19 -6.16 -7.20 10.95
C TRP A 19 -6.71 -6.54 9.67
N ILE A 20 -7.82 -5.81 9.75
CA ILE A 20 -8.39 -5.07 8.61
C ILE A 20 -7.42 -3.97 8.19
N LEU A 21 -6.91 -3.19 9.14
CA LEU A 21 -5.96 -2.12 8.88
C LEU A 21 -4.69 -2.65 8.19
N ARG A 22 -4.18 -3.82 8.60
CA ARG A 22 -3.04 -4.47 7.95
C ARG A 22 -3.36 -4.88 6.52
N TYR A 23 -4.52 -5.46 6.26
CA TYR A 23 -4.91 -5.83 4.89
C TYR A 23 -5.13 -4.61 4.01
N ILE A 24 -5.75 -3.55 4.52
CA ILE A 24 -5.88 -2.29 3.77
C ILE A 24 -4.51 -1.70 3.46
N HIS A 25 -3.57 -1.70 4.41
CA HIS A 25 -2.22 -1.20 4.16
C HIS A 25 -1.48 -2.03 3.11
N ALA A 26 -1.50 -3.36 3.22
CA ALA A 26 -0.83 -4.24 2.27
C ALA A 26 -1.45 -4.17 0.87
N ASN A 27 -2.78 -4.25 0.74
CA ASN A 27 -3.47 -4.13 -0.55
C ASN A 27 -3.41 -2.69 -1.10
N GLY A 28 -3.44 -1.69 -0.22
CA GLY A 28 -3.31 -0.28 -0.57
C GLY A 28 -1.96 0.04 -1.18
N ALA A 29 -0.88 -0.61 -0.74
CA ALA A 29 0.42 -0.50 -1.40
C ALA A 29 0.37 -1.00 -2.85
N SER A 30 -0.27 -2.14 -3.11
CA SER A 30 -0.45 -2.65 -4.48
C SER A 30 -1.31 -1.71 -5.34
N MET A 31 -2.43 -1.21 -4.80
CA MET A 31 -3.27 -0.23 -5.50
C MET A 31 -2.50 1.04 -5.84
N PHE A 32 -1.65 1.53 -4.93
CA PHE A 32 -0.81 2.70 -5.17
C PHE A 32 0.09 2.51 -6.39
N PHE A 33 0.77 1.36 -6.50
CA PHE A 33 1.59 1.05 -7.68
C PHE A 33 0.76 0.92 -8.96
N ILE A 34 -0.42 0.30 -8.91
CA ILE A 34 -1.34 0.25 -10.06
C ILE A 34 -1.70 1.67 -10.53
N CYS A 35 -2.10 2.54 -9.60
CA CYS A 35 -2.42 3.94 -9.90
C CYS A 35 -1.22 4.68 -10.49
N LEU A 36 0.00 4.46 -9.96
CA LEU A 36 1.22 5.06 -10.48
C LEU A 36 1.52 4.60 -11.91
N TYR A 37 1.43 3.32 -12.20
CA TYR A 37 1.66 2.81 -13.55
C TYR A 37 0.63 3.33 -14.54
N LEU A 38 -0.64 3.38 -14.15
CA LEU A 38 -1.70 3.98 -14.97
C LEU A 38 -1.48 5.48 -15.18
N HIS A 39 -1.03 6.20 -14.14
CA HIS A 39 -0.74 7.63 -14.22
C HIS A 39 0.45 7.91 -15.15
N MET A 40 1.53 7.15 -15.02
CA MET A 40 2.70 7.25 -15.90
C MET A 40 2.34 6.88 -17.34
N GLY A 41 1.60 5.79 -17.54
CA GLY A 41 1.13 5.37 -18.86
C GLY A 41 0.26 6.44 -19.53
N ARG A 42 -0.64 7.08 -18.78
CA ARG A 42 -1.42 8.23 -19.26
C ARG A 42 -0.52 9.42 -19.60
N GLY A 43 0.45 9.74 -18.75
CA GLY A 43 1.39 10.83 -18.98
C GLY A 43 2.23 10.63 -20.24
N LEU A 44 2.64 9.39 -20.52
CA LEU A 44 3.31 9.01 -21.76
C LEU A 44 2.38 9.10 -22.96
N TYR A 45 1.15 8.58 -22.84
CA TYR A 45 0.18 8.57 -23.94
C TYR A 45 -0.24 9.97 -24.39
N TYR A 46 -0.42 10.91 -23.46
CA TYR A 46 -0.79 12.30 -23.76
C TYR A 46 0.40 13.27 -23.83
N GLY A 47 1.63 12.80 -23.64
CA GLY A 47 2.81 13.67 -23.60
C GLY A 47 2.77 14.72 -22.49
N SER A 48 2.09 14.45 -21.37
CA SER A 48 1.88 15.40 -20.26
C SER A 48 3.15 15.78 -19.49
N TYR A 49 4.32 15.35 -19.96
CA TYR A 49 5.63 15.72 -19.45
C TYR A 49 6.33 16.77 -20.33
N LEU A 50 5.76 17.09 -21.50
CA LEU A 50 6.28 18.07 -22.45
C LEU A 50 5.73 19.48 -22.21
N TYR A 51 4.71 19.62 -21.36
CA TYR A 51 4.08 20.85 -20.91
C TYR A 51 3.91 20.81 -19.40
#